data_AF-A0ABD3FBI1-F1
#
_entry.id   AF-A0ABD3FBI1-F1
#
_cell.length_a   1.000
_cell.length_b   1.000
_cell.length_c   1.000
_cell.angle_alpha   90.00
_cell.angle_beta   90.00
_cell.angle_gamma   90.00
#
_symmetry.space_group_name_H-M   'P 1'
#
loop_
_entity.id
_entity.type
_entity.pdbx_description
1 polymer ?
#
loop_
_entity_poly.entity_id
_entity_poly.type
_entity_poly.pdbx_seq_one_letter_code
_entity_poly.pdbx_strand_id
1 'polypeptide(L)'
;MGKQQKRRKGTYAVRREKALELRDEARRLESQVAVLTLRSAGPGEEELEVDALRKQTEVENAEMRERIRAQQLHVAKMQSAVSQCLRSQQSYPLYTRICLPKDWNWRREKLISIRDEKLNNAYNFIMDPKRYVETDKTTYSDELFESEEGDFCGERFETV
;
A
#
# COMPACT_ATOMS: atom_id res chain seq x y z
N MET A 1 44.49 -13.75 -86.88
CA MET A 1 44.11 -13.46 -85.48
C MET A 1 44.95 -12.30 -84.95
N GLY A 2 44.63 -11.06 -85.31
CA GLY A 2 45.40 -9.88 -84.89
C GLY A 2 45.02 -9.43 -83.47
N LYS A 3 45.95 -9.52 -82.52
CA LYS A 3 45.78 -8.96 -81.17
C LYS A 3 45.79 -7.43 -81.26
N GLN A 4 44.69 -6.76 -80.94
CA GLN A 4 44.66 -5.30 -80.79
C GLN A 4 45.55 -4.88 -79.61
N GLN A 5 46.55 -4.04 -79.87
CA GLN A 5 47.37 -3.40 -78.83
C GLN A 5 46.54 -2.39 -78.05
N LYS A 6 46.43 -2.59 -76.73
CA LYS A 6 45.78 -1.63 -75.82
C LYS A 6 46.57 -0.32 -75.81
N ARG A 7 45.94 0.79 -76.20
CA ARG A 7 46.54 2.12 -76.12
C ARG A 7 46.82 2.51 -74.67
N ARG A 8 48.02 3.04 -74.39
CA ARG A 8 48.39 3.58 -73.07
C ARG A 8 47.47 4.76 -72.72
N LYS A 9 46.89 4.73 -71.52
CA LYS A 9 46.13 5.87 -70.98
C LYS A 9 47.08 7.06 -70.75
N GLY A 10 46.61 8.27 -71.02
CA GLY A 10 47.37 9.50 -70.75
C GLY A 10 47.58 9.71 -69.24
N THR A 11 48.68 10.36 -68.87
CA THR A 11 49.09 10.59 -67.46
C THR A 11 48.02 11.30 -66.63
N TYR A 12 47.30 12.26 -67.22
CA TYR A 12 46.18 12.95 -66.57
C TYR A 12 45.03 11.99 -66.23
N ALA A 13 44.67 11.08 -67.14
CA ALA A 13 43.60 10.12 -66.92
C ALA A 13 43.93 9.16 -65.77
N VAL A 14 45.18 8.67 -65.72
CA VAL A 14 45.65 7.80 -64.63
C VAL A 14 45.65 8.55 -63.28
N ARG A 15 46.08 9.81 -63.24
CA ARG A 15 46.05 10.62 -62.01
C ARG A 15 44.62 10.92 -61.55
N ARG A 16 43.70 11.16 -62.48
CA ARG A 16 42.29 11.42 -62.17
C ARG A 16 41.59 10.18 -61.63
N GLU A 17 41.83 9.01 -62.23
CA GLU A 17 41.33 7.72 -61.73
C GLU A 17 41.85 7.46 -60.31
N LYS A 18 43.16 7.61 -60.08
CA LYS A 18 43.76 7.44 -58.75
C LYS A 18 43.25 8.44 -57.70
N ALA A 19 42.99 9.68 -58.11
CA ALA A 19 42.41 10.69 -57.23
C ALA A 19 40.93 10.40 -56.87
N LEU A 20 40.19 9.71 -57.75
CA LEU A 20 38.84 9.24 -57.45
C LEU A 20 38.89 8.07 -56.46
N GLU A 21 39.74 7.08 -56.72
CA GLU A 21 39.95 5.92 -55.83
C GLU A 21 40.31 6.36 -54.40
N LEU A 22 41.27 7.28 -54.27
CA LEU A 22 41.69 7.79 -52.96
C LEU A 22 40.58 8.55 -52.22
N ARG A 23 39.69 9.26 -52.94
CA ARG A 23 38.54 9.93 -52.33
C ARG A 23 37.47 8.93 -51.87
N ASP A 24 37.29 7.85 -52.60
CA ASP A 24 36.37 6.79 -52.19
C ASP A 24 36.91 6.04 -50.97
N GLU A 25 38.22 5.78 -50.92
CA GLU A 25 38.89 5.21 -49.76
C GLU A 25 38.76 6.12 -48.52
N ALA A 26 38.98 7.44 -48.69
CA ALA A 26 38.84 8.41 -47.60
C ALA A 26 37.40 8.41 -47.04
N ARG A 27 36.38 8.45 -47.90
CA ARG A 27 34.98 8.39 -47.48
C ARG A 27 34.64 7.09 -46.75
N ARG A 28 35.19 5.96 -47.22
CA ARG A 28 35.03 4.65 -46.57
C ARG A 28 35.65 4.65 -45.18
N LEU A 29 36.85 5.18 -45.05
CA LEU A 29 37.57 5.25 -43.77
C LEU A 29 36.89 6.21 -42.79
N GLU A 30 36.43 7.38 -43.23
CA GLU A 30 35.66 8.31 -42.41
C GLU A 30 34.39 7.66 -41.87
N SER A 31 33.68 6.91 -42.72
CA SER A 31 32.48 6.15 -42.30
C SER A 31 32.82 5.07 -41.26
N GLN A 32 33.94 4.37 -41.43
CA GLN A 32 34.39 3.36 -40.46
C GLN A 32 34.79 3.98 -39.13
N VAL A 33 35.50 5.12 -39.15
CA VAL A 33 35.86 5.87 -37.95
C VAL A 33 34.59 6.32 -37.23
N ALA A 34 33.60 6.86 -37.94
CA ALA A 34 32.33 7.28 -37.33
C ALA A 34 31.56 6.12 -36.66
N VAL A 35 31.56 4.94 -37.27
CA VAL A 35 30.94 3.73 -36.69
C VAL A 35 31.73 3.24 -35.47
N LEU A 36 33.06 3.24 -35.56
CA LEU A 36 33.93 2.81 -34.47
C LEU A 36 33.86 3.77 -33.29
N THR A 37 33.80 5.08 -33.52
CA THR A 37 33.64 6.08 -32.45
C THR A 37 32.31 5.90 -31.74
N LEU A 38 31.20 5.72 -32.47
CA LEU A 38 29.89 5.40 -31.90
C LEU A 38 29.88 4.10 -31.08
N ARG A 39 30.61 3.08 -31.54
CA ARG A 39 30.71 1.79 -30.85
C ARG A 39 31.66 1.83 -29.63
N SER A 40 32.68 2.68 -29.68
CA SER A 40 33.68 2.85 -28.61
C SER A 40 33.27 3.89 -27.57
N ALA A 41 32.31 4.76 -27.90
CA ALA A 41 31.62 5.59 -26.94
C ALA A 41 30.82 4.66 -26.02
N GLY A 42 31.46 4.20 -24.94
CA GLY A 42 30.75 3.68 -23.79
C GLY A 42 29.83 4.75 -23.20
N PRO A 43 29.03 4.41 -22.18
CA PRO A 43 28.22 5.41 -21.49
C PRO A 43 29.11 6.59 -21.10
N GLY A 44 28.68 7.80 -21.46
CA GLY A 44 29.43 9.02 -21.13
C GLY A 44 29.61 9.13 -19.62
N GLU A 45 30.61 9.90 -19.17
CA GLU A 45 30.84 10.14 -17.74
C GLU A 45 29.56 10.61 -17.02
N GLU A 46 28.75 11.43 -17.71
CA GLU A 46 27.42 11.87 -17.23
C GLU A 46 26.41 10.72 -17.07
N GLU A 47 26.37 9.73 -17.97
CA GLU A 47 25.46 8.58 -17.85
C GLU A 47 25.86 7.66 -16.69
N LEU A 48 27.16 7.53 -16.44
CA LEU A 48 27.69 6.76 -15.31
C LEU A 48 27.41 7.45 -13.96
N GLU A 49 27.54 8.78 -13.90
CA GLU A 49 27.18 9.57 -12.70
C GLU A 49 25.67 9.50 -12.42
N VAL A 50 24.83 9.62 -13.45
CA VAL A 50 23.37 9.51 -13.31
C VAL A 50 22.95 8.11 -12.84
N ASP A 51 23.57 7.04 -13.36
CA ASP A 51 23.26 5.69 -12.91
C ASP A 51 23.76 5.42 -11.48
N ALA A 52 24.90 5.99 -11.09
CA ALA A 52 25.40 5.93 -9.72
C ALA A 52 24.46 6.66 -8.73
N LEU A 53 24.02 7.87 -9.08
CA LEU A 53 23.07 8.65 -8.29
C LEU A 53 21.72 7.95 -8.17
N ARG A 54 21.25 7.33 -9.27
CA ARG A 54 20.02 6.53 -9.27
C ARG A 54 20.13 5.34 -8.33
N LYS A 55 21.23 4.59 -8.40
CA LYS A 55 21.50 3.46 -7.48
C LYS A 55 21.54 3.90 -6.02
N GLN A 56 22.17 5.04 -5.73
CA GLN A 56 22.17 5.60 -4.38
C GLN A 56 20.75 5.91 -3.89
N THR A 57 19.96 6.57 -4.74
CA THR A 57 18.56 6.93 -4.43
C THR A 57 17.69 5.68 -4.21
N GLU A 58 17.93 4.61 -4.97
CA GLU A 58 17.23 3.32 -4.79
C GLU A 58 17.55 2.68 -3.44
N VAL A 59 18.81 2.74 -3.00
CA VAL A 59 19.24 2.23 -1.69
C VAL A 59 18.60 3.02 -0.55
N GLU A 60 18.63 4.35 -0.62
CA GLU A 60 18.00 5.22 0.39
C GLU A 60 16.49 4.98 0.48
N ASN A 61 15.83 4.83 -0.67
CA ASN A 61 14.41 4.49 -0.72
C ASN A 61 14.10 3.11 -0.12
N ALA A 62 14.94 2.11 -0.38
CA ALA A 62 14.80 0.78 0.22
C ALA A 62 14.90 0.86 1.74
N GLU A 63 15.87 1.61 2.27
CA GLU A 63 16.02 1.83 3.71
C GLU A 63 14.80 2.53 4.33
N MET A 64 14.29 3.59 3.68
CA MET A 64 13.07 4.27 4.13
C MET A 64 11.87 3.33 4.16
N ARG A 65 11.70 2.46 3.15
CA ARG A 65 10.62 1.46 3.12
C ARG A 65 10.74 0.43 4.23
N GLU A 66 11.95 0.01 4.59
CA GLU A 66 12.16 -0.89 5.73
C GLU A 66 11.78 -0.20 7.05
N ARG A 67 12.17 1.07 7.24
CA ARG A 67 11.78 1.85 8.42
C ARG A 67 10.26 2.01 8.53
N ILE A 68 9.58 2.32 7.42
CA ILE A 68 8.11 2.41 7.38
C ILE A 68 7.48 1.07 7.76
N ARG A 69 7.97 -0.04 7.19
CA ARG A 69 7.46 -1.39 7.52
C ARG A 69 7.65 -1.73 8.99
N ALA A 70 8.81 -1.38 9.57
CA ALA A 70 9.05 -1.56 10.99
C ALA A 70 8.06 -0.76 11.85
N GLN A 71 7.83 0.51 11.51
CA GLN A 71 6.84 1.35 12.20
C GLN A 71 5.42 0.79 12.07
N GLN A 72 5.01 0.37 10.88
CA GLN A 72 3.71 -0.26 10.66
C GLN A 72 3.55 -1.54 11.49
N LEU A 73 4.61 -2.35 11.61
CA LEU A 73 4.59 -3.52 12.48
C LEU A 73 4.42 -3.16 13.95
N HIS A 74 5.07 -2.09 14.42
CA HIS A 74 4.86 -1.59 15.79
C HIS A 74 3.42 -1.12 16.02
N VAL A 75 2.84 -0.38 15.06
CA VAL A 75 1.43 0.03 15.12
C VAL A 75 0.50 -1.18 15.16
N ALA A 76 0.70 -2.17 14.28
CA ALA A 76 -0.08 -3.39 14.26
C ALA A 76 0.01 -4.17 15.58
N LYS A 77 1.20 -4.25 16.19
CA LYS A 77 1.40 -4.84 17.52
C LYS A 77 0.62 -4.10 18.60
N MET A 78 0.66 -2.77 18.61
CA MET A 78 -0.12 -1.96 19.57
C MET A 78 -1.63 -2.17 19.37
N GLN A 79 -2.11 -2.14 18.13
CA GLN A 79 -3.53 -2.40 17.82
C GLN A 79 -3.97 -3.80 18.26
N SER A 80 -3.13 -4.82 18.05
CA SER A 80 -3.39 -6.19 18.50
C SER A 80 -3.47 -6.26 20.03
N ALA A 81 -2.52 -5.66 20.74
CA ALA A 81 -2.53 -5.62 22.21
C ALA A 81 -3.76 -4.87 22.76
N VAL A 82 -4.12 -3.73 22.17
CA VAL A 82 -5.34 -2.98 22.53
C VAL A 82 -6.59 -3.81 22.27
N SER A 83 -6.69 -4.46 21.11
CA SER A 83 -7.81 -5.35 20.78
C SER A 83 -7.93 -6.50 21.78
N GLN A 84 -6.81 -7.10 22.19
CA GLN A 84 -6.81 -8.15 23.20
C GLN A 84 -7.26 -7.63 24.57
N CYS A 85 -6.79 -6.45 24.99
CA CYS A 85 -7.23 -5.81 26.23
C CYS A 85 -8.74 -5.53 26.19
N LEU A 86 -9.25 -5.00 25.08
CA LEU A 86 -10.69 -4.74 24.90
C LEU A 86 -11.52 -6.03 24.85
N ARG A 87 -11.01 -7.11 24.25
CA ARG A 87 -11.66 -8.44 24.30
C ARG A 87 -11.71 -9.01 25.71
N SER A 88 -10.65 -8.84 26.50
CA SER A 88 -10.63 -9.26 27.91
C SER A 88 -11.51 -8.39 28.80
N GLN A 89 -11.71 -7.12 28.41
CA GLN A 89 -12.67 -6.20 29.00
C GLN A 89 -14.00 -6.28 28.23
N GLN A 90 -14.59 -7.47 28.13
CA GLN A 90 -15.96 -7.65 27.64
C GLN A 90 -16.99 -7.09 28.65
N SER A 91 -16.77 -5.85 29.11
CA SER A 91 -17.75 -5.00 29.74
C SER A 91 -18.63 -4.51 28.60
N TYR A 92 -19.85 -5.03 28.52
CA TYR A 92 -20.89 -4.47 27.68
C TYR A 92 -20.86 -2.92 27.81
N PRO A 93 -20.97 -2.13 26.74
CA PRO A 93 -20.78 -0.68 26.78
C PRO A 93 -21.75 0.06 27.72
N LEU A 94 -22.88 -0.55 28.05
CA LEU A 94 -23.83 -0.06 29.06
C LEU A 94 -23.64 -0.68 30.46
N TYR A 95 -22.72 -1.63 30.60
CA TYR A 95 -22.38 -2.24 31.88
C TYR A 95 -21.79 -1.19 32.79
N THR A 96 -22.43 -1.02 33.95
CA THR A 96 -21.83 -0.30 35.07
C THR A 96 -22.10 -1.10 36.33
N ARG A 97 -21.10 -1.14 37.22
CA ARG A 97 -21.22 -1.85 38.48
C ARG A 97 -22.15 -1.07 39.41
N ILE A 98 -23.27 -1.68 39.80
CA ILE A 98 -24.22 -1.09 40.75
C ILE A 98 -24.06 -1.79 42.11
N CYS A 99 -23.76 -1.02 43.15
CA CYS A 99 -23.72 -1.52 44.52
C CYS A 99 -25.03 -1.17 45.22
N LEU A 100 -25.82 -2.20 45.56
CA LEU A 100 -27.10 -2.04 46.23
C LEU A 100 -26.96 -2.24 47.75
N PRO A 101 -27.49 -1.33 48.57
CA PRO A 101 -27.59 -1.52 50.01
C PRO A 101 -28.45 -2.75 50.38
N LYS A 102 -28.24 -3.29 51.59
CA LYS A 102 -29.05 -4.41 52.12
C LYS A 102 -30.46 -3.96 52.52
N ASP A 103 -30.59 -2.75 53.06
CA ASP A 103 -31.86 -2.14 53.44
C ASP A 103 -32.76 -1.86 52.23
N TRP A 104 -34.06 -2.11 52.37
CA TRP A 104 -35.03 -1.99 51.29
C TRP A 104 -35.29 -0.56 50.85
N ASN A 105 -35.40 0.37 51.80
CA ASN A 105 -35.67 1.77 51.49
C ASN A 105 -34.47 2.40 50.80
N TRP A 106 -33.26 2.12 51.30
CA TRP A 106 -32.01 2.62 50.74
C TRP A 106 -31.72 2.01 49.37
N ARG A 107 -32.08 0.72 49.17
CA ARG A 107 -32.01 0.10 47.84
C ARG A 107 -32.93 0.79 46.85
N ARG A 108 -34.19 1.04 47.22
CA ARG A 108 -35.17 1.72 46.36
C ARG A 108 -34.69 3.12 45.99
N GLU A 109 -34.25 3.89 46.98
CA GLU A 109 -33.73 5.23 46.77
C GLU A 109 -32.52 5.23 45.84
N LYS A 110 -31.58 4.30 46.04
CA LYS A 110 -30.43 4.13 45.15
C LYS A 110 -30.84 3.81 43.72
N LEU A 111 -31.80 2.90 43.52
CA LEU A 111 -32.29 2.54 42.18
C LEU A 111 -33.00 3.71 41.49
N ILE A 112 -33.80 4.48 42.22
CA ILE A 112 -34.45 5.69 41.68
C ILE A 112 -33.38 6.72 41.27
N SER A 113 -32.35 6.91 42.09
CA SER A 113 -31.30 7.90 41.81
C SER A 113 -30.49 7.61 40.53
N ILE A 114 -30.38 6.34 40.11
CA ILE A 114 -29.63 5.94 38.91
C ILE A 114 -30.52 5.70 37.68
N ARG A 115 -31.85 5.69 37.85
CA ARG A 115 -32.80 5.31 36.79
C ARG A 115 -32.64 6.19 35.56
N ASP A 116 -32.68 7.51 35.76
CA ASP A 116 -32.72 8.46 34.65
C ASP A 116 -31.37 8.48 33.90
N GLU A 117 -30.25 8.35 34.63
CA GLU A 117 -28.92 8.18 34.04
C GLU A 117 -28.84 6.91 33.18
N LYS A 118 -29.37 5.78 33.68
CA LYS A 118 -29.38 4.52 32.95
C LYS A 118 -30.23 4.60 31.68
N LEU A 119 -31.41 5.19 31.76
CA LEU A 119 -32.29 5.37 30.60
C LEU A 119 -31.67 6.29 29.55
N ASN A 120 -31.08 7.41 29.98
CA ASN A 120 -30.42 8.35 29.08
C ASN A 120 -29.19 7.72 28.41
N ASN A 121 -28.37 7.00 29.17
CA ASN A 121 -27.21 6.30 28.62
C ASN A 121 -27.64 5.21 27.63
N ALA A 122 -28.72 4.47 27.92
CA ALA A 122 -29.27 3.49 26.98
C ALA A 122 -29.83 4.15 25.72
N TYR A 123 -30.57 5.25 25.85
CA TYR A 123 -31.12 5.99 24.70
C TYR A 123 -30.02 6.55 23.79
N ASN A 124 -29.02 7.21 24.36
CA ASN A 124 -27.85 7.68 23.61
C ASN A 124 -27.09 6.50 23.01
N PHE A 125 -26.97 5.41 23.78
CA PHE A 125 -26.53 4.11 23.28
C PHE A 125 -27.61 3.39 22.44
N ILE A 126 -28.59 4.02 21.83
CA ILE A 126 -29.35 3.39 20.72
C ILE A 126 -29.31 4.33 19.53
N MET A 127 -29.42 5.62 19.82
CA MET A 127 -29.51 6.67 18.82
C MET A 127 -28.17 7.14 18.26
N ASP A 128 -27.02 6.73 18.84
CA ASP A 128 -25.70 7.12 18.31
C ASP A 128 -25.49 6.60 16.87
N PRO A 129 -25.45 7.50 15.85
CA PRO A 129 -25.30 7.11 14.45
C PRO A 129 -23.92 6.52 14.13
N LYS A 130 -22.93 6.70 15.01
CA LYS A 130 -21.56 6.22 14.84
C LYS A 130 -21.33 4.84 15.45
N ARG A 131 -22.41 4.16 15.83
CA ARG A 131 -22.38 2.76 16.25
C ARG A 131 -21.70 1.90 15.20
N TYR A 132 -20.48 1.49 15.49
CA TYR A 132 -19.85 0.35 14.83
C TYR A 132 -20.55 -0.91 15.36
N VAL A 133 -21.68 -1.26 14.75
CA VAL A 133 -22.16 -2.64 14.82
C VAL A 133 -21.21 -3.41 13.91
N GLU A 134 -20.42 -4.32 14.49
CA GLU A 134 -19.63 -5.26 13.68
C GLU A 134 -20.62 -6.12 12.90
N THR A 135 -20.94 -5.72 11.67
CA THR A 135 -21.85 -6.39 10.73
C THR A 135 -21.44 -7.84 10.45
N ASP A 136 -20.18 -8.15 10.75
CA ASP A 136 -19.50 -9.39 10.41
C ASP A 136 -19.59 -10.39 11.58
N LYS A 137 -20.15 -9.98 12.73
CA LYS A 137 -20.37 -10.84 13.89
C LYS A 137 -21.85 -11.17 14.00
N THR A 138 -22.14 -12.46 14.17
CA THR A 138 -23.47 -12.95 14.49
C THR A 138 -23.95 -12.30 15.79
N THR A 139 -24.87 -11.34 15.66
CA THR A 139 -25.55 -10.72 16.77
C THR A 139 -26.75 -11.57 17.16
N TYR A 140 -26.85 -11.87 18.46
CA TYR A 140 -27.99 -12.55 19.06
C TYR A 140 -28.80 -11.55 19.87
N SER A 141 -30.11 -11.51 19.63
CA SER A 141 -31.07 -10.78 20.47
C SER A 141 -32.09 -11.79 21.00
N ASP A 142 -32.17 -11.91 22.32
CA ASP A 142 -33.17 -12.74 23.00
C ASP A 142 -34.21 -11.81 23.63
N GLU A 143 -35.45 -11.90 23.16
CA GLU A 143 -36.59 -11.23 23.79
C GLU A 143 -37.32 -12.24 24.67
N LEU A 144 -37.39 -11.96 25.98
CA LEU A 144 -38.14 -12.78 26.94
C LEU A 144 -39.41 -12.03 27.34
N PHE A 145 -40.55 -12.69 27.24
CA PHE A 145 -41.85 -12.14 27.61
C PHE A 145 -42.70 -13.19 28.32
N GLU A 146 -43.63 -12.72 29.15
CA GLU A 146 -44.61 -13.56 29.84
C GLU A 146 -45.90 -13.60 28.99
N SER A 147 -46.41 -14.81 28.72
CA SER A 147 -47.67 -14.99 27.99
C SER A 147 -48.87 -14.58 28.85
N GLU A 148 -50.04 -14.41 28.22
CA GLU A 148 -51.29 -14.15 28.96
C GLU A 148 -51.65 -15.29 29.94
N GLU A 149 -51.06 -16.47 29.75
CA GLU A 149 -51.24 -17.68 30.56
C GLU A 149 -50.18 -17.79 31.69
N GLY A 150 -49.21 -16.87 31.74
CA GLY A 150 -48.15 -16.83 32.76
C GLY A 150 -46.89 -17.65 32.39
N ASP A 151 -46.80 -18.13 31.16
CA ASP A 151 -45.62 -18.87 30.69
C ASP A 151 -44.53 -17.92 30.22
N PHE A 152 -43.26 -18.23 30.53
CA PHE A 152 -42.12 -17.46 30.04
C PHE A 152 -41.72 -17.95 28.64
N CYS A 153 -41.97 -17.11 27.64
CA CYS A 153 -41.64 -17.34 26.24
C CYS A 153 -40.38 -16.55 25.85
N GLY A 154 -39.61 -17.08 24.90
CA GLY A 154 -38.41 -16.43 24.38
C GLY A 154 -38.33 -16.48 22.87
N GLU A 155 -38.14 -15.33 22.22
CA GLU A 155 -37.84 -15.25 20.79
C GLU A 155 -36.36 -14.89 20.61
N ARG A 156 -35.66 -15.69 19.81
CA ARG A 156 -34.23 -15.49 19.52
C ARG A 156 -34.06 -15.09 18.07
N PHE A 157 -33.59 -13.86 17.86
CA PHE A 157 -33.22 -13.36 16.54
C PHE A 157 -31.73 -13.55 16.30
N GLU A 158 -31.40 -14.22 15.20
CA GLU A 158 -30.03 -14.41 14.71
C GLU A 158 -29.89 -13.70 13.36
N THR A 159 -28.91 -12.80 13.26
CA THR A 159 -28.55 -12.19 11.96
C THR A 159 -27.31 -12.90 11.43
N VAL A 160 -27.44 -13.58 10.28
CA VAL A 160 -26.37 -14.31 9.56
C VAL A 160 -25.63 -13.39 8.61
#